data_AF-A0A0N4XS97-F1
#
_entry.id   AF-A0A0N4XS97-F1
#
_cell.length_a   1.000
_cell.length_b   1.000
_cell.length_c   1.000
_cell.angle_alpha   90.00
_cell.angle_beta   90.00
_cell.angle_gamma   90.00
#
_symmetry.space_group_name_H-M   'P 1'
#
loop_
_entity.id
_entity.type
_entity.pdbx_description
1 polymer ?
#
loop_
_entity_poly.entity_id
_entity_poly.type
_entity_poly.pdbx_seq_one_letter_code
_entity_poly.pdbx_strand_id
1 'polypeptide(L)'
;MIPYGEMSFVHPTYSRVPGPSSAKVYHSVIEDTCDWKMHLIERNIRDYIDDTPQEKEFMLLHNQFRSKFRHSITKFVETCGMEMKKKRIRAHCVARLTRLVQQNKMSPNNMAILTQKLYELGSNDRD
;
A
#
# COMPACT_ATOMS: atom_id res chain seq x y z
N MET A 1 -34.98 -25.74 11.84
CA MET A 1 -34.61 -25.51 10.43
C MET A 1 -35.28 -24.21 9.99
N ILE A 2 -34.49 -23.20 9.60
CA ILE A 2 -34.99 -21.92 9.07
C ILE A 2 -34.89 -22.03 7.54
N PRO A 3 -35.95 -21.74 6.77
CA PRO A 3 -35.89 -21.87 5.32
C PRO A 3 -34.98 -20.78 4.73
N TYR A 4 -34.16 -21.16 3.75
CA TYR A 4 -33.37 -20.24 2.94
C TYR A 4 -34.31 -19.38 2.09
N GLY A 5 -34.68 -18.21 2.60
CA GLY A 5 -35.30 -17.15 1.81
C GLY A 5 -34.23 -16.38 1.05
N GLU A 6 -34.33 -16.34 -0.28
CA GLU A 6 -33.48 -15.51 -1.14
C GLU A 6 -33.46 -14.06 -0.64
N MET A 7 -32.28 -13.58 -0.26
CA MET A 7 -32.10 -12.17 0.11
C MET A 7 -32.04 -11.36 -1.19
N SER A 8 -33.14 -10.73 -1.56
CA SER A 8 -33.20 -9.84 -2.72
C SER A 8 -32.31 -8.63 -2.48
N PHE A 9 -31.25 -8.48 -3.28
CA PHE A 9 -30.47 -7.24 -3.32
C PHE A 9 -31.34 -6.13 -3.91
N VAL A 10 -31.98 -5.35 -3.04
CA VAL A 10 -32.68 -4.14 -3.45
C VAL A 10 -31.62 -3.08 -3.76
N HIS A 11 -31.52 -2.67 -5.02
CA HIS A 11 -30.68 -1.52 -5.40
C HIS A 11 -31.14 -0.28 -4.63
N PRO A 12 -30.22 0.62 -4.21
CA PRO A 12 -30.60 1.82 -3.46
C PRO A 12 -31.61 2.65 -4.26
N THR A 13 -32.83 2.77 -3.75
CA THR A 13 -33.87 3.59 -4.38
C THR A 13 -33.53 5.06 -4.11
N TYR A 14 -32.90 5.73 -5.07
CA TYR A 14 -32.74 7.18 -5.00
C TYR A 14 -34.12 7.83 -5.06
N SER A 15 -34.53 8.46 -3.96
CA SER A 15 -35.77 9.21 -3.83
C SER A 15 -35.83 10.31 -4.90
N ARG A 16 -36.75 10.17 -5.86
CA ARG A 16 -36.98 11.15 -6.93
C ARG A 16 -37.86 12.29 -6.41
N VAL A 17 -37.24 13.33 -5.87
CA VAL A 17 -37.89 14.64 -5.69
C VAL A 17 -37.99 15.36 -7.04
N PRO A 18 -39.15 15.92 -7.43
CA PRO A 18 -39.30 16.58 -8.73
C PRO A 18 -38.95 18.08 -8.68
N GLY A 19 -38.00 18.52 -9.51
CA GLY A 19 -37.83 19.90 -9.98
C GLY A 19 -36.36 20.41 -10.04
N PRO A 20 -36.08 21.50 -10.78
CA PRO A 20 -36.36 21.77 -12.18
C PRO A 20 -35.22 21.28 -13.11
N SER A 21 -35.52 21.19 -14.41
CA SER A 21 -34.61 20.76 -15.48
C SER A 21 -33.29 21.56 -15.51
N SER A 22 -32.22 21.01 -14.94
CA SER A 22 -30.85 21.39 -15.28
C SER A 22 -30.09 20.11 -15.59
N ALA A 23 -29.87 19.87 -16.88
CA ALA A 23 -29.07 18.76 -17.40
C ALA A 23 -27.57 18.98 -17.13
N LYS A 24 -27.21 19.20 -15.87
CA LYS A 24 -25.86 18.96 -15.37
C LYS A 24 -25.95 17.73 -14.50
N VAL A 25 -25.86 16.57 -15.15
CA VAL A 25 -25.43 15.36 -14.46
C VAL A 25 -24.04 15.69 -13.94
N TYR A 26 -23.97 16.14 -12.69
CA TYR A 26 -22.74 16.02 -11.93
C TYR A 26 -22.55 14.51 -11.79
N HIS A 27 -21.89 13.91 -12.78
CA HIS A 27 -20.96 12.85 -12.45
C HIS A 27 -19.99 13.54 -11.49
N SER A 28 -20.29 13.50 -10.18
CA SER A 28 -19.22 13.49 -9.22
C SER A 28 -18.38 12.32 -9.70
N VAL A 29 -17.30 12.65 -10.41
CA VAL A 29 -16.12 11.82 -10.40
C VAL A 29 -15.86 11.72 -8.92
N ILE A 30 -16.42 10.68 -8.28
CA ILE A 30 -15.86 10.20 -7.04
C ILE A 30 -14.52 9.73 -7.56
N GLU A 31 -13.55 10.66 -7.55
CA GLU A 31 -12.17 10.30 -7.63
C GLU A 31 -12.07 9.15 -6.65
N ASP A 32 -11.56 8.02 -7.10
CA ASP A 32 -11.40 6.81 -6.29
C ASP A 32 -10.27 7.05 -5.24
N THR A 33 -10.18 8.28 -4.72
CA THR A 33 -9.39 8.83 -3.62
C THR A 33 -10.05 8.49 -2.29
N CYS A 34 -10.70 7.33 -2.21
CA CYS A 34 -11.20 6.80 -0.95
C CYS A 34 -10.01 6.35 -0.09
N ASP A 35 -9.36 7.33 0.55
CA ASP A 35 -8.20 7.17 1.41
C ASP A 35 -8.49 6.31 2.64
N TRP A 36 -9.77 6.04 2.96
CA TRP A 36 -10.14 5.21 4.10
C TRP A 36 -9.51 3.81 4.04
N LYS A 37 -9.30 3.25 2.84
CA LYS A 37 -8.60 1.96 2.69
C LYS A 37 -7.16 2.06 3.14
N MET A 38 -6.48 3.16 2.81
CA MET A 38 -5.12 3.42 3.27
C MET A 38 -5.11 3.62 4.79
N HIS A 39 -5.98 4.48 5.32
CA HIS A 39 -6.10 4.72 6.77
C HIS A 39 -6.39 3.45 7.57
N LEU A 40 -7.25 2.55 7.06
CA LEU A 40 -7.56 1.27 7.70
C LEU A 40 -6.34 0.33 7.68
N ILE A 41 -5.62 0.27 6.57
CA ILE A 41 -4.38 -0.51 6.46
C ILE A 41 -3.31 0.03 7.42
N GLU A 42 -3.16 1.36 7.53
CA GLU A 42 -2.20 1.96 8.46
C GLU A 42 -2.54 1.63 9.92
N ARG A 43 -3.82 1.75 10.30
CA ARG A 43 -4.30 1.41 11.64
C ARG A 43 -4.01 -0.06 11.95
N ASN A 44 -4.37 -0.96 11.05
CA ASN A 44 -4.15 -2.40 11.24
C ASN A 44 -2.66 -2.72 11.45
N ILE A 45 -1.74 -2.03 10.76
CA ILE A 45 -0.29 -2.24 10.94
C ILE A 45 0.18 -1.71 12.30
N ARG A 46 -0.30 -0.54 12.71
CA ARG A 46 0.09 0.06 14.00
C ARG A 46 -0.36 -0.79 15.18
N ASP A 47 -1.51 -1.44 15.06
CA ASP A 47 -2.13 -2.24 16.12
C ASP A 47 -1.50 -3.64 16.32
N TYR A 48 -0.62 -4.12 15.42
CA TYR A 48 0.10 -5.39 15.63
C TYR A 48 1.12 -5.26 16.78
N ILE A 49 0.89 -5.96 17.88
CA ILE A 49 1.73 -5.84 19.09
C ILE A 49 3.10 -6.50 18.90
N ASP A 50 3.18 -7.52 18.05
CA ASP A 50 4.40 -8.33 17.87
C ASP A 50 5.43 -7.70 16.93
N ASP A 51 5.04 -6.71 16.12
CA ASP A 51 5.93 -6.05 15.17
C ASP A 51 6.70 -4.89 15.84
N THR A 52 8.00 -4.82 15.58
CA THR A 52 8.81 -3.68 16.01
C THR A 52 8.36 -2.37 15.34
N PRO A 53 8.57 -1.19 15.95
CA PRO A 53 8.26 0.10 15.32
C PRO A 53 8.87 0.25 13.91
N GLN A 54 10.08 -0.27 13.71
CA GLN A 54 10.80 -0.23 12.43
C GLN A 54 10.14 -1.12 11.37
N GLU A 55 9.63 -2.30 11.75
CA GLU A 55 8.88 -3.18 10.85
C GLU A 55 7.56 -2.54 10.41
N LYS A 56 6.85 -1.92 11.36
CA LYS A 56 5.62 -1.16 11.07
C LYS A 56 5.90 -0.03 10.08
N GLU A 57 6.93 0.78 10.32
CA GLU A 57 7.32 1.87 9.42
C GLU A 57 7.67 1.36 8.01
N PHE A 58 8.34 0.21 7.91
CA PHE A 58 8.62 -0.41 6.62
C PHE A 58 7.34 -0.89 5.92
N MET A 59 6.42 -1.52 6.63
CA MET A 59 5.15 -1.98 6.07
C MET A 59 4.27 -0.83 5.59
N LEU A 60 4.22 0.27 6.36
CA LEU A 60 3.52 1.49 5.99
C LEU A 60 4.08 2.09 4.70
N LEU A 61 5.41 2.27 4.65
CA LEU A 61 6.09 2.79 3.46
C LEU A 61 5.88 1.91 2.23
N HIS A 62 5.95 0.58 2.40
CA HIS A 62 5.70 -0.38 1.32
C HIS A 62 4.26 -0.34 0.81
N ASN A 63 3.27 -0.19 1.70
CA ASN A 63 1.87 -0.11 1.30
C ASN A 63 1.53 1.22 0.64
N GLN A 64 2.10 2.33 1.10
CA GLN A 64 1.98 3.64 0.46
C GLN A 64 2.60 3.64 -0.94
N PHE A 65 3.73 2.95 -1.12
CA PHE A 65 4.30 2.74 -2.45
C PHE A 65 3.37 1.89 -3.33
N ARG A 66 2.86 0.79 -2.80
CA ARG A 66 2.00 -0.16 -3.52
C ARG A 66 0.69 0.46 -3.99
N SER A 67 0.14 1.43 -3.26
CA SER A 67 -1.06 2.15 -3.71
C SER A 67 -0.81 2.99 -4.96
N LYS A 68 0.40 3.56 -5.12
CA LYS A 68 0.77 4.42 -6.27
C LYS A 68 1.36 3.65 -7.45
N PHE A 69 2.19 2.63 -7.19
CA PHE A 69 3.02 1.97 -8.22
C PHE A 69 2.77 0.45 -8.33
N ARG A 70 1.68 -0.05 -7.73
CA ARG A 70 1.30 -1.47 -7.70
C ARG A 70 2.41 -2.37 -7.12
N HIS A 71 3.02 -3.26 -7.91
CA HIS A 71 3.90 -4.33 -7.41
C HIS A 71 5.34 -4.24 -7.95
N SER A 72 5.75 -3.06 -8.44
CA SER A 72 7.08 -2.89 -9.01
C SER A 72 8.16 -2.74 -7.92
N ILE A 73 8.83 -3.84 -7.60
CA ILE A 73 9.88 -3.87 -6.55
C ILE A 73 11.13 -3.07 -6.93
N THR A 74 11.46 -2.98 -8.21
CA THR A 74 12.59 -2.16 -8.69
C THR A 74 12.32 -0.68 -8.46
N LYS A 75 11.11 -0.22 -8.79
CA LYS A 75 10.66 1.16 -8.51
C LYS A 75 10.55 1.44 -7.01
N PHE A 76 10.30 0.42 -6.17
CA PHE A 76 10.22 0.60 -4.72
C PHE A 76 11.56 1.06 -4.14
N VAL A 77 12.65 0.40 -4.53
CA VAL A 77 14.00 0.78 -4.07
C VAL A 77 14.38 2.16 -4.57
N GLU A 78 14.07 2.47 -5.84
CA GLU A 78 14.39 3.77 -6.45
C GLU A 78 13.58 4.92 -5.84
N THR A 79 12.30 4.70 -5.57
CA THR A 79 11.38 5.75 -5.07
C THR A 79 11.50 5.95 -3.57
N CYS A 80 11.68 4.87 -2.81
CA CYS A 80 11.60 4.89 -1.34
C CYS A 80 12.96 4.73 -0.67
N GLY A 81 14.07 4.56 -1.42
CA GLY A 81 15.40 4.31 -0.85
C GLY A 81 15.88 5.40 0.12
N MET A 82 15.65 6.67 -0.21
CA MET A 82 15.99 7.80 0.67
C MET A 82 15.18 7.83 1.96
N GLU A 83 13.88 7.53 1.89
CA GLU A 83 13.02 7.39 3.08
C GLU A 83 13.45 6.20 3.94
N MET A 84 13.84 5.07 3.32
CA MET A 84 14.38 3.92 4.04
C MET A 84 15.70 4.24 4.75
N LYS A 85 16.56 5.06 4.13
CA LYS A 85 17.76 5.62 4.76
C LYS A 85 17.40 6.46 5.98
N LYS A 86 16.54 7.45 5.81
CA LYS A 86 16.15 8.37 6.88
C LYS A 86 15.53 7.63 8.08
N LYS A 87 14.65 6.67 7.82
CA LYS A 87 13.97 5.87 8.84
C LYS A 87 14.80 4.69 9.37
N ARG A 88 16.02 4.49 8.85
CA ARG A 88 16.93 3.39 9.21
C ARG A 88 16.31 1.99 9.04
N ILE A 89 15.45 1.82 8.03
CA ILE A 89 14.69 0.57 7.76
C ILE A 89 15.21 -0.22 6.55
N ARG A 90 16.40 0.09 6.02
CA ARG A 90 16.96 -0.60 4.84
C ARG A 90 17.07 -2.12 5.02
N ALA A 91 17.42 -2.57 6.23
CA ALA A 91 17.54 -3.99 6.55
C ALA A 91 16.22 -4.75 6.32
N HIS A 92 15.07 -4.14 6.63
CA HIS A 92 13.76 -4.74 6.38
C HIS A 92 13.45 -4.85 4.88
N CYS A 93 13.92 -3.90 4.07
CA CYS A 93 13.85 -4.00 2.61
C CYS A 93 14.67 -5.18 2.10
N VAL A 94 15.93 -5.33 2.56
CA VAL A 94 16.79 -6.46 2.20
C VAL A 94 16.16 -7.79 2.62
N ALA A 95 15.64 -7.90 3.84
CA ALA A 95 14.94 -9.08 4.33
C ALA A 95 13.73 -9.43 3.44
N ARG A 96 12.98 -8.41 2.97
CA ARG A 96 11.87 -8.61 2.03
C ARG A 96 12.35 -9.12 0.67
N LEU A 97 13.45 -8.58 0.14
CA LEU A 97 14.06 -9.05 -1.12
C LEU A 97 14.50 -10.52 -1.00
N THR A 98 15.15 -10.89 0.12
CA THR A 98 15.53 -12.29 0.41
C THR A 98 14.32 -13.22 0.37
N ARG A 99 13.21 -12.82 1.00
CA ARG A 99 11.95 -13.62 0.97
C ARG A 99 11.40 -13.77 -0.44
N LEU A 100 11.54 -12.76 -1.31
CA LEU A 100 11.09 -12.87 -2.71
C LEU A 100 11.95 -13.85 -3.51
N VAL A 101 13.27 -13.88 -3.26
CA VAL A 101 14.17 -14.87 -3.86
C VAL A 101 13.83 -16.28 -3.39
N GLN A 102 13.62 -16.48 -2.08
CA GLN A 102 13.19 -17.76 -1.52
C GLN A 102 11.86 -18.27 -2.09
N GLN A 103 10.96 -17.35 -2.46
CA GLN A 103 9.67 -17.67 -3.09
C GLN A 103 9.75 -17.85 -4.61
N ASN A 104 10.95 -17.84 -5.21
CA ASN A 104 11.15 -17.84 -6.67
C ASN A 104 10.43 -16.71 -7.41
N LYS A 105 10.14 -15.59 -6.73
CA LYS A 105 9.51 -14.38 -7.30
C LYS A 105 10.53 -13.35 -7.78
N MET A 106 11.81 -13.57 -7.50
CA MET A 106 12.92 -12.70 -7.85
C MET A 106 14.18 -13.55 -8.05
N SER A 107 15.02 -13.20 -9.03
CA SER A 107 16.34 -13.84 -9.18
C SER A 107 17.34 -13.29 -8.14
N PRO A 108 18.29 -14.11 -7.67
CA PRO A 108 19.35 -13.64 -6.77
C PRO A 108 20.14 -12.45 -7.31
N ASN A 109 20.38 -12.41 -8.62
CA ASN A 109 21.07 -11.29 -9.28
C ASN A 109 20.28 -9.97 -9.15
N ASN A 110 18.97 -10.00 -9.32
CA ASN A 110 18.14 -8.81 -9.16
C ASN A 110 18.13 -8.34 -7.71
N MET A 111 18.12 -9.26 -6.74
CA MET A 111 18.25 -8.92 -5.32
C MET A 111 19.60 -8.22 -5.05
N ALA A 112 20.70 -8.75 -5.59
CA ALA A 112 22.03 -8.17 -5.39
C ALA A 112 22.11 -6.74 -5.94
N ILE A 113 21.62 -6.49 -7.16
CA ILE A 113 21.58 -5.16 -7.79
C ILE A 113 20.78 -4.17 -6.94
N LEU A 114 19.58 -4.58 -6.49
CA LEU A 114 18.72 -3.72 -5.67
C LEU A 114 19.31 -3.44 -4.29
N THR A 115 19.98 -4.43 -3.70
CA THR A 115 20.67 -4.30 -2.42
C THR A 115 21.85 -3.34 -2.56
N GLN A 116 22.63 -3.46 -3.62
CA GLN A 116 23.73 -2.55 -3.93
C GLN A 116 23.21 -1.10 -4.06
N LYS A 117 22.16 -0.87 -4.86
CA LYS A 117 21.53 0.45 -5.00
C LYS A 117 21.11 1.06 -3.65
N LEU A 118 20.62 0.25 -2.70
CA LEU A 118 20.24 0.74 -1.36
C LEU A 118 21.45 1.20 -0.53
N TYR A 119 22.60 0.56 -0.69
CA TYR A 119 23.82 0.89 0.05
C TYR A 119 24.62 2.02 -0.60
N GLU A 120 24.51 2.19 -1.92
CA GLU A 120 25.07 3.34 -2.66
C GLU A 120 24.50 4.69 -2.18
N LEU A 121 23.34 4.72 -1.50
CA LEU A 121 22.77 5.92 -0.87
C LEU A 121 23.58 6.46 0.33
N GLY A 122 24.69 5.81 0.68
CA GLY A 122 25.60 6.21 1.75
C GLY A 122 25.10 5.86 3.15
N SER A 123 25.91 6.14 4.17
CA SER A 123 25.60 5.86 5.57
C SER A 123 24.43 6.72 6.07
N ASN A 124 23.69 6.25 7.07
CA ASN A 124 22.68 7.08 7.73
C ASN A 124 23.41 8.27 8.38
N ASP A 125 23.10 9.48 7.92
CA ASP A 125 23.72 10.68 8.46
C ASP A 125 23.46 10.73 9.97
N ARG A 126 24.54 10.92 10.72
CA ARG A 126 24.50 11.09 12.18
C ARG A 126 24.23 12.58 12.41
N ASP A 127 22.96 12.94 12.57
CA ASP A 127 22.61 14.11 13.36
C ASP A 127 23.03 13.88 14.82
#